data_AF-A0A1T4R7R4-F1
#
_entry.id   AF-A0A1T4R7R4-F1
#
_cell.length_a   1.000
_cell.length_b   1.000
_cell.length_c   1.000
_cell.angle_alpha   90.00
_cell.angle_beta   90.00
_cell.angle_gamma   90.00
#
_symmetry.space_group_name_H-M   'P 1'
#
loop_
_entity.id
_entity.type
_entity.pdbx_description
1 polymer ?
#
loop_
_entity_poly.entity_id
_entity_poly.type
_entity_poly.pdbx_seq_one_letter_code
_entity_poly.pdbx_strand_id
1 'polypeptide(L)'
;MKKYLLGIFVVLLLVACGDNVKVYTKKQKEEMVKLADENQKAKADLDKLLENLEIKAKEGNKTAENELEEFNSIINWKVTTPTSKDVDFREILESKN
;
A
#
# COMPACT_ATOMS: atom_id res chain seq x y z
N MET A 1 23.75 -13.50 -9.45
CA MET A 1 23.74 -13.00 -8.05
C MET A 1 22.51 -12.12 -7.86
N LYS A 2 21.49 -12.60 -7.13
CA LYS A 2 20.22 -11.87 -6.90
C LYS A 2 19.76 -12.20 -5.48
N LYS A 3 20.51 -11.74 -4.47
CA LYS A 3 20.29 -12.11 -3.05
C LYS A 3 19.77 -10.96 -2.18
N TYR A 4 19.46 -9.80 -2.77
CA TYR A 4 19.13 -8.59 -1.99
C TYR A 4 17.63 -8.34 -1.76
N LEU A 5 16.71 -9.13 -2.34
CA LEU A 5 15.27 -8.90 -2.14
C LEU A 5 14.71 -9.47 -0.83
N LEU A 6 15.47 -10.31 -0.12
CA LEU A 6 15.00 -10.98 1.11
C LEU A 6 15.14 -10.12 2.38
N GLY A 7 15.89 -9.02 2.33
CA GLY A 7 16.15 -8.17 3.51
C GLY A 7 14.96 -7.33 3.97
N ILE A 8 14.03 -7.00 3.07
CA ILE A 8 12.84 -6.19 3.41
C ILE A 8 11.79 -6.99 4.19
N PHE A 9 11.74 -8.32 4.00
CA PHE A 9 10.78 -9.19 4.69
C PHE A 9 11.06 -9.34 6.19
N VAL A 10 12.33 -9.21 6.62
CA VAL A 10 12.72 -9.45 8.01
C VAL A 10 12.33 -8.28 8.94
N VAL A 11 11.99 -7.12 8.39
CA VAL A 11 11.58 -5.93 9.19
C VAL A 11 10.09 -5.93 9.54
N LEU A 12 9.36 -7.02 9.22
CA LEU A 12 7.96 -7.24 9.61
C LEU A 12 7.82 -7.91 10.99
N LEU A 13 8.89 -8.45 11.58
CA LEU A 13 8.80 -9.34 12.75
C LEU A 13 9.27 -8.74 14.09
N LEU A 14 9.70 -7.48 14.15
CA LEU A 14 10.09 -6.82 15.41
C LEU A 14 8.88 -6.22 16.16
N VAL A 15 7.75 -6.94 16.19
CA VAL A 15 6.60 -6.65 17.05
C VAL A 15 6.82 -7.35 18.38
N ALA A 16 7.84 -6.89 19.11
CA ALA A 16 8.11 -7.32 20.48
C ALA A 16 8.53 -6.11 21.32
N CYS A 17 7.73 -5.05 21.31
CA CYS A 17 7.68 -4.04 22.37
C CYS A 17 6.38 -3.22 22.18
N GLY A 18 5.64 -3.00 23.27
CA GLY A 18 4.21 -2.64 23.30
C GLY A 18 3.75 -1.47 22.43
N ASP A 19 2.46 -1.48 22.08
CA ASP A 19 1.62 -0.40 21.49
C ASP A 19 2.15 0.45 20.32
N ASN A 20 3.37 0.22 19.86
CA ASN A 20 4.01 1.03 18.82
C ASN A 20 3.67 0.43 17.46
N VAL A 21 2.58 0.90 16.87
CA VAL A 21 2.29 0.74 15.45
C VAL A 21 3.46 1.34 14.66
N LYS A 22 4.02 0.56 13.73
CA LYS A 22 5.12 1.01 12.89
C LYS A 22 4.60 2.04 11.90
N VAL A 23 5.13 3.25 11.99
CA VAL A 23 4.86 4.33 11.03
C VAL A 23 5.81 4.18 9.85
N TYR A 24 5.25 4.03 8.66
CA TYR A 24 6.02 3.94 7.43
C TYR A 24 6.14 5.33 6.78
N THR A 25 7.29 5.64 6.20
CA THR A 25 7.40 6.85 5.39
C THR A 25 6.58 6.72 4.11
N LYS A 26 6.12 7.84 3.55
CA LYS A 26 5.35 7.87 2.30
C LYS A 26 6.00 7.05 1.17
N LYS A 27 7.33 7.18 1.00
CA LYS A 27 8.09 6.42 -0.01
C LYS A 27 8.03 4.91 0.22
N GLN A 28 8.15 4.45 1.47
CA GLN A 28 8.03 3.03 1.80
C GLN A 28 6.62 2.51 1.53
N LYS A 29 5.59 3.30 1.85
CA LYS A 29 4.19 2.97 1.56
C LYS A 29 3.97 2.80 0.05
N GLU A 30 4.46 3.74 -0.77
CA GLU A 30 4.41 3.66 -2.23
C GLU A 30 5.16 2.44 -2.80
N GLU A 31 6.35 2.14 -2.29
CA GLU A 31 7.14 0.97 -2.70
C GLU A 31 6.44 -0.35 -2.35
N MET A 32 5.81 -0.45 -1.18
CA MET A 32 5.04 -1.63 -0.78
C MET A 32 3.81 -1.83 -1.66
N VAL A 33 3.04 -0.78 -1.94
CA VAL A 33 1.89 -0.84 -2.86
C VAL A 33 2.35 -1.18 -4.28
N LYS A 34 3.50 -0.67 -4.74
CA LYS A 34 4.06 -1.04 -6.05
C LYS A 34 4.49 -2.51 -6.09
N LEU A 35 5.14 -3.01 -5.04
CA LEU A 35 5.57 -4.40 -4.98
C LEU A 35 4.37 -5.35 -4.92
N ALA A 36 3.28 -4.94 -4.27
CA ALA A 36 2.02 -5.70 -4.21
C ALA A 36 1.37 -5.88 -5.60
N ASP A 37 1.48 -4.90 -6.50
CA ASP A 37 0.98 -5.03 -7.88
C ASP A 37 1.78 -6.07 -8.68
N GLU A 38 3.09 -6.13 -8.45
CA GLU A 38 4.01 -6.97 -9.23
C GLU A 38 4.18 -8.38 -8.65
N ASN A 39 3.80 -8.62 -7.39
CA ASN A 39 4.06 -9.87 -6.68
C ASN A 39 2.92 -10.28 -5.75
N GLN A 40 2.29 -11.43 -6.04
CA GLN A 40 1.18 -11.97 -5.24
C GLN A 40 1.54 -12.20 -3.76
N LYS A 41 2.80 -12.56 -3.46
CA LYS A 41 3.25 -12.72 -2.07
C LYS A 41 3.28 -11.37 -1.35
N ALA A 42 3.84 -10.34 -1.99
CA ALA A 42 3.89 -9.00 -1.44
C ALA A 42 2.49 -8.39 -1.28
N LYS A 43 1.55 -8.72 -2.17
CA LYS A 43 0.15 -8.38 -2.01
C LYS A 43 -0.44 -9.00 -0.73
N ALA A 44 -0.24 -10.30 -0.52
CA ALA A 44 -0.72 -10.96 0.68
C ALA A 44 -0.11 -10.40 1.98
N ASP A 45 1.15 -9.94 1.95
CA ASP A 45 1.75 -9.29 3.12
C ASP A 45 1.21 -7.88 3.35
N LEU A 46 0.94 -7.12 2.27
CA LEU A 46 0.29 -5.82 2.37
C LEU A 46 -1.14 -5.96 2.91
N ASP A 47 -1.92 -6.92 2.42
CA ASP A 47 -3.27 -7.18 2.88
C ASP A 47 -3.29 -7.52 4.38
N LYS A 48 -2.36 -8.38 4.84
CA LYS A 48 -2.18 -8.69 6.27
C LYS A 48 -1.75 -7.48 7.10
N LEU A 49 -0.91 -6.60 6.55
CA LEU A 49 -0.52 -5.36 7.22
C LEU A 49 -1.74 -4.47 7.43
N LEU A 50 -2.56 -4.27 6.38
CA LEU A 50 -3.77 -3.47 6.43
C LEU A 50 -4.80 -4.06 7.41
N GLU A 51 -5.01 -5.37 7.39
CA GLU A 51 -5.90 -6.06 8.34
C GLU A 51 -5.45 -5.84 9.80
N ASN A 52 -4.15 -5.96 10.09
CA ASN A 52 -3.63 -5.70 11.43
C ASN A 52 -3.77 -4.24 11.85
N LEU A 53 -3.60 -3.29 10.92
CA LEU A 53 -3.84 -1.88 11.18
C LEU A 53 -5.32 -1.61 11.43
N GLU A 54 -6.22 -2.26 10.70
CA GLU A 54 -7.67 -2.14 10.89
C GLU A 54 -8.11 -2.65 12.25
N ILE A 55 -7.61 -3.81 12.68
CA ILE A 55 -7.90 -4.37 14.01
C ILE A 55 -7.45 -3.38 15.09
N LYS A 56 -6.21 -2.89 15.01
CA LYS A 56 -5.68 -1.93 16.00
C LYS A 56 -6.42 -0.59 15.97
N ALA A 57 -6.83 -0.12 14.80
CA ALA A 57 -7.65 1.09 14.68
C ALA A 57 -9.02 0.91 15.36
N LYS A 58 -9.67 -0.26 15.18
CA LYS A 58 -10.92 -0.62 15.87
C LYS A 58 -10.75 -0.72 17.38
N GLU A 59 -9.56 -1.10 17.86
CA GLU A 59 -9.19 -1.10 19.28
C GLU A 59 -8.91 0.31 19.84
N GLY A 60 -9.00 1.36 19.02
CA GLY A 60 -8.82 2.76 19.42
C GLY A 60 -7.39 3.29 19.24
N ASN A 61 -6.52 2.55 18.54
CA ASN A 61 -5.16 3.01 18.25
C ASN A 61 -5.17 4.02 17.10
N LYS A 62 -5.11 5.31 17.44
CA LYS A 62 -5.09 6.43 16.47
C LYS A 62 -3.92 6.37 15.49
N THR A 63 -2.78 5.83 15.89
CA THR A 63 -1.63 5.67 14.99
C THR A 63 -1.91 4.61 13.93
N ALA A 64 -2.60 3.52 14.28
CA ALA A 64 -3.03 2.52 13.32
C ALA A 64 -4.07 3.06 12.34
N GLU A 65 -5.01 3.85 12.84
CA GLU A 65 -6.03 4.52 12.03
C GLU A 65 -5.39 5.45 10.98
N ASN A 66 -4.47 6.33 11.41
CA ASN A 66 -3.76 7.24 10.51
C ASN A 66 -2.90 6.49 9.48
N GLU A 67 -2.17 5.45 9.90
CA GLU A 67 -1.38 4.64 8.97
C GLU A 67 -2.25 3.94 7.92
N LEU A 68 -3.39 3.37 8.34
CA LEU A 68 -4.35 2.72 7.45
C LEU A 68 -4.95 3.72 6.44
N GLU A 69 -5.30 4.93 6.89
CA GLU A 69 -5.78 6.00 6.03
C GLU A 69 -4.73 6.40 4.99
N GLU A 70 -3.46 6.55 5.39
CA GLU A 70 -2.38 6.90 4.46
C GLU A 70 -2.14 5.81 3.41
N PHE A 71 -2.19 4.53 3.79
CA PHE A 71 -2.11 3.44 2.81
C PHE A 71 -3.30 3.45 1.85
N ASN A 72 -4.52 3.60 2.36
CA ASN A 72 -5.73 3.67 1.53
C ASN A 72 -5.70 4.87 0.58
N SER A 73 -5.17 6.02 1.03
CA SER A 73 -4.98 7.20 0.19
C SER A 73 -4.03 6.92 -0.98
N ILE A 74 -2.91 6.22 -0.74
CA ILE A 74 -1.94 5.85 -1.79
C ILE A 74 -2.55 4.82 -2.76
N ILE A 75 -3.29 3.84 -2.25
CA ILE A 75 -3.97 2.82 -3.06
C ILE A 75 -5.05 3.48 -3.93
N ASN A 76 -5.91 4.32 -3.33
CA ASN A 76 -6.97 5.02 -4.05
C ASN A 76 -6.42 6.05 -5.04
N TRP A 77 -5.32 6.74 -4.71
CA TRP A 77 -4.62 7.61 -5.64
C TRP A 77 -4.18 6.84 -6.89
N LYS A 78 -3.61 5.64 -6.74
CA LYS A 78 -3.30 4.77 -7.90
C LYS A 78 -4.52 4.40 -8.73
N VAL A 79 -5.66 4.11 -8.10
CA VAL A 79 -6.91 3.75 -8.80
C VAL A 79 -7.49 4.95 -9.56
N THR A 80 -7.32 6.16 -9.02
CA THR A 80 -7.87 7.41 -9.59
C THR A 80 -6.90 8.12 -10.53
N THR A 81 -5.61 7.81 -10.50
CA THR A 81 -4.71 8.17 -11.58
C THR A 81 -4.89 7.18 -12.72
N PRO A 82 -5.53 7.54 -13.85
CA PRO A 82 -5.48 6.68 -15.03
C PRO A 82 -4.01 6.50 -15.38
N THR A 83 -3.55 5.25 -15.35
CA THR A 83 -2.33 4.88 -16.05
C THR A 83 -2.49 5.41 -17.47
N SER A 84 -1.62 6.34 -17.87
CA SER A 84 -1.61 7.05 -19.18
C SER A 84 -1.61 6.12 -20.42
N LYS A 85 -1.70 4.80 -20.22
CA LYS A 85 -1.78 3.78 -21.27
C LYS A 85 -3.20 3.29 -21.53
N ASP A 86 -4.17 3.62 -20.68
CA ASP A 86 -5.56 3.14 -20.78
C ASP A 86 -6.56 4.23 -21.19
N VAL A 87 -6.11 5.48 -21.39
CA VAL A 87 -6.92 6.55 -21.97
C VAL A 87 -6.80 6.46 -23.49
N ASP A 88 -7.68 5.72 -24.14
CA ASP A 88 -7.86 5.83 -25.59
C ASP A 88 -8.53 7.19 -25.88
N PHE A 89 -7.71 8.19 -26.22
CA PHE A 89 -8.16 9.54 -26.55
C PHE A 89 -9.10 9.60 -27.77
N ARG A 90 -9.32 8.49 -28.49
CA ARG A 90 -10.26 8.43 -29.62
C ARG A 90 -11.73 8.53 -29.22
N GLU A 91 -12.11 8.02 -28.05
CA GLU A 91 -13.53 8.00 -27.65
C GLU A 91 -14.05 9.39 -27.21
N ILE A 92 -13.15 10.28 -26.76
CA ILE A 92 -13.51 11.62 -26.29
C ILE A 92 -13.84 12.59 -27.46
N LEU A 93 -13.26 12.37 -28.65
CA LEU A 93 -13.44 13.27 -29.79
C LEU A 93 -14.72 12.99 -30.60
N GLU A 94 -15.29 11.79 -30.52
CA GLU A 94 -16.50 11.43 -31.30
C GLU A 94 -17.82 11.81 -30.62
N SER A 95 -17.84 12.13 -29.32
CA SER A 95 -19.07 12.61 -28.65
C SER A 95 -19.39 14.11 -28.88
N LYS A 96 -18.55 14.80 -29.66
CA LYS A 96 -18.69 16.25 -29.94
C LYS A 96 -19.02 16.59 -31.40
N ASN A 97 -19.40 15.61 -32.23
CA ASN A 97 -19.85 15.87 -33.60
C ASN A 97 -21.27 15.37 -33.85
#